data_AF-X0YAL4-F1
#
_entry.id   AF-X0YAL4-F1
#
_cell.length_a   1.000
_cell.length_b   1.000
_cell.length_c   1.000
_cell.angle_alpha   90.00
_cell.angle_beta   90.00
_cell.angle_gamma   90.00
#
_symmetry.space_group_name_H-M   'P 1'
#
loop_
_entity.id
_entity.type
_entity.pdbx_description
1 polymer ?
#
loop_
_entity_poly.entity_id
_entity_poly.type
_entity_poly.pdbx_seq_one_letter_code
_entity_poly.pdbx_strand_id
1 'polypeptide(L)'
;FGFDEFYGFLGHGAHDYFDLRITDDFTSIYRNDKPINDTGYLTRNLARHSVSFIERNRSRPFFLYLPFNAVHWPLQAPPEDIKRFNTASKDRDIYLAMLACMDEAIGDVLNALKRTGADENTLIIFFSDNGGAKKNFANNGVLRDYKQTVYEGGIRVPFIVSWPAKLPKAAVCDEPVISLDVMPTILSAVGASLPTDRIYDGKNMLPVLRR
;
A
#
# COMPACT_ATOMS: atom_id res chain seq x y z
N PHE A 1 -13.28 10.43 9.30
CA PHE A 1 -12.11 9.89 8.57
C PHE A 1 -11.49 10.84 7.55
N GLY A 2 -12.07 11.99 7.18
CA GLY A 2 -11.47 12.87 6.16
C GLY A 2 -11.53 12.31 4.73
N PHE A 3 -12.15 11.15 4.55
CA PHE A 3 -12.46 10.49 3.28
C PHE A 3 -13.98 10.42 3.09
N ASP A 4 -14.42 10.39 1.83
CA ASP A 4 -15.85 10.23 1.46
C ASP A 4 -16.40 8.84 1.81
N GLU A 5 -15.57 7.81 1.70
CA GLU A 5 -15.88 6.44 2.11
C GLU A 5 -14.65 5.76 2.73
N PHE A 6 -14.87 4.80 3.63
CA PHE A 6 -13.80 4.04 4.29
C PHE A 6 -14.17 2.56 4.41
N TYR A 7 -13.19 1.70 4.13
CA TYR A 7 -13.22 0.28 4.48
C TYR A 7 -11.82 -0.11 4.97
N GLY A 8 -11.74 -0.67 6.17
CA GLY A 8 -10.46 -1.05 6.77
C GLY A 8 -10.55 -1.09 8.29
N PHE A 9 -9.41 -1.04 8.97
CA PHE A 9 -9.32 -1.06 10.42
C PHE A 9 -8.60 0.21 10.92
N LEU A 10 -8.80 0.55 12.19
CA LEU A 10 -8.21 1.75 12.81
C LEU A 10 -7.06 1.41 13.77
N GLY A 11 -6.94 0.16 14.17
CA GLY A 11 -5.91 -0.31 15.08
C GLY A 11 -4.55 -0.45 14.42
N HIS A 12 -3.69 -1.21 15.10
CA HIS A 12 -2.28 -1.27 14.78
C HIS A 12 -2.05 -2.10 13.51
N GLY A 13 -0.89 -1.94 12.85
CA GLY A 13 -0.55 -2.73 11.66
C GLY A 13 -0.53 -4.25 11.90
N ALA A 14 -0.46 -4.69 13.17
CA ALA A 14 -0.73 -6.06 13.55
C ALA A 14 -2.24 -6.31 13.65
N HIS A 15 -2.79 -6.98 12.65
CA HIS A 15 -4.22 -7.21 12.52
C HIS A 15 -4.47 -8.59 11.91
N ASP A 16 -5.48 -9.31 12.39
CA ASP A 16 -5.81 -10.65 11.91
C ASP A 16 -6.32 -10.59 10.46
N TYR A 17 -5.91 -11.56 9.63
CA TYR A 17 -6.25 -11.56 8.22
C TYR A 17 -7.54 -12.33 7.91
N PHE A 18 -8.07 -13.11 8.85
CA PHE A 18 -9.23 -13.99 8.68
C PHE A 18 -10.36 -13.72 9.68
N ASP A 19 -10.03 -13.41 10.93
CA ASP A 19 -11.00 -13.06 11.96
C ASP A 19 -11.40 -11.59 11.85
N LEU A 20 -12.34 -11.32 10.96
CA LEU A 20 -12.85 -9.97 10.66
C LEU A 20 -14.19 -9.70 11.37
N ARG A 21 -14.39 -10.31 12.54
CA ARG A 21 -15.57 -10.09 13.37
C ARG A 21 -15.44 -8.78 14.17
N ILE A 22 -16.57 -8.25 14.61
CA ILE A 22 -16.59 -7.13 15.54
C ILE A 22 -16.09 -7.63 16.90
N THR A 23 -15.00 -7.04 17.36
CA THR A 23 -14.31 -7.40 18.62
C THR A 23 -14.21 -6.18 19.52
N ASP A 24 -13.44 -5.18 19.09
CA ASP A 24 -13.24 -3.89 19.77
C ASP A 24 -12.98 -2.76 18.76
N ASP A 25 -12.85 -1.53 19.25
CA ASP A 25 -12.69 -0.35 18.39
C ASP A 25 -11.36 -0.31 17.60
N PHE A 26 -10.37 -1.12 17.97
CA PHE A 26 -9.05 -1.14 17.33
C PHE A 26 -8.95 -2.26 16.29
N THR A 27 -9.51 -3.43 16.59
CA THR A 27 -9.36 -4.65 15.77
C THR A 27 -10.57 -4.94 14.89
N SER A 28 -11.66 -4.19 15.01
CA SER A 28 -12.79 -4.34 14.09
C SER A 28 -12.48 -3.80 12.69
N ILE A 29 -13.06 -4.43 11.68
CA ILE A 29 -13.21 -3.83 10.35
C ILE A 29 -14.36 -2.82 10.40
N TYR A 30 -14.14 -1.67 9.79
CA TYR A 30 -15.09 -0.58 9.68
C TYR A 30 -15.55 -0.44 8.24
N ARG A 31 -16.80 -0.04 8.11
CA ARG A 31 -17.32 0.60 6.91
C ARG A 31 -17.79 1.98 7.30
N ASN A 32 -17.09 3.00 6.82
CA ASN A 32 -17.23 4.37 7.29
C ASN A 32 -17.04 4.44 8.81
N ASP A 33 -18.03 4.93 9.54
CA ASP A 33 -18.05 5.13 10.99
C ASP A 33 -18.60 3.93 11.77
N LYS A 34 -18.90 2.81 11.12
CA LYS A 34 -19.53 1.66 11.77
C LYS A 34 -18.65 0.41 11.69
N PRO A 35 -18.38 -0.26 12.82
CA PRO A 35 -17.76 -1.57 12.79
C PRO A 35 -18.71 -2.57 12.13
N ILE A 36 -18.15 -3.53 11.39
CA ILE A 36 -18.89 -4.57 10.67
C ILE A 36 -18.27 -5.94 10.93
N ASN A 37 -19.09 -6.98 10.80
CA ASN A 37 -18.58 -8.33 10.60
C ASN A 37 -18.31 -8.51 9.10
N ASP A 38 -17.15 -9.03 8.74
CA ASP A 38 -16.82 -9.43 7.38
C ASP A 38 -16.21 -10.84 7.37
N THR A 39 -15.97 -11.39 6.20
CA THR A 39 -15.34 -12.70 6.02
C THR A 39 -14.34 -12.68 4.87
N GLY A 40 -13.56 -13.76 4.75
CA GLY A 40 -12.54 -13.89 3.71
C GLY A 40 -11.16 -13.48 4.22
N TYR A 41 -10.27 -13.15 3.28
CA TYR A 41 -8.89 -12.78 3.57
C TYR A 41 -8.72 -11.27 3.38
N LEU A 42 -8.31 -10.56 4.44
CA LEU A 42 -8.34 -9.10 4.51
C LEU A 42 -7.62 -8.41 3.35
N THR A 43 -6.45 -8.92 2.93
CA THR A 43 -5.72 -8.38 1.77
C THR A 43 -6.55 -8.39 0.50
N ARG A 44 -7.28 -9.48 0.23
CA ARG A 44 -8.18 -9.59 -0.93
C ARG A 44 -9.42 -8.69 -0.75
N ASN A 45 -9.92 -8.54 0.48
CA ASN A 45 -11.02 -7.63 0.76
C ASN A 45 -10.67 -6.15 0.50
N LEU A 46 -9.49 -5.70 0.95
CA LEU A 46 -8.99 -4.35 0.71
C LEU A 46 -8.92 -4.05 -0.80
N ALA A 47 -8.42 -4.98 -1.61
CA ALA A 47 -8.44 -4.85 -3.06
C ALA A 47 -9.86 -4.89 -3.65
N ARG A 48 -10.72 -5.82 -3.23
CA ARG A 48 -12.12 -5.90 -3.68
C ARG A 48 -12.87 -4.57 -3.47
N HIS A 49 -12.70 -3.96 -2.30
CA HIS A 49 -13.31 -2.66 -1.99
C HIS A 49 -12.71 -1.53 -2.85
N SER A 50 -11.39 -1.54 -3.07
CA SER A 50 -10.68 -0.58 -3.93
C SER A 50 -11.11 -0.68 -5.40
N VAL A 51 -11.23 -1.89 -5.94
CA VAL A 51 -11.73 -2.16 -7.29
C VAL A 51 -13.15 -1.62 -7.44
N SER A 52 -14.03 -1.92 -6.48
CA SER A 52 -15.40 -1.44 -6.51
C SER A 52 -15.48 0.09 -6.42
N PHE A 53 -14.61 0.73 -5.62
CA PHE A 53 -14.49 2.18 -5.57
C PHE A 53 -14.09 2.76 -6.94
N ILE A 54 -13.04 2.22 -7.58
CA ILE A 54 -12.58 2.69 -8.90
C ILE A 54 -13.70 2.56 -9.93
N GLU A 55 -14.41 1.42 -9.97
CA GLU A 55 -15.49 1.16 -10.92
C GLU A 55 -16.67 2.13 -10.74
N ARG A 56 -17.06 2.42 -9.49
CA ARG A 56 -18.11 3.41 -9.18
C ARG A 56 -17.70 4.84 -9.52
N ASN A 57 -16.40 5.14 -9.53
CA ASN A 57 -15.86 6.49 -9.73
C ASN A 57 -15.29 6.73 -11.14
N ARG A 58 -15.48 5.81 -12.09
CA ARG A 58 -14.91 5.89 -13.45
C ARG A 58 -15.17 7.19 -14.23
N SER A 59 -16.19 7.97 -13.84
CA SER A 59 -16.57 9.23 -14.51
C SER A 59 -16.08 10.50 -13.81
N ARG A 60 -15.29 10.39 -12.73
CA ARG A 60 -14.74 11.53 -11.98
C ARG A 60 -13.33 11.25 -11.47
N PRO A 61 -12.50 12.28 -11.23
CA PRO A 61 -11.26 12.10 -10.51
C PRO A 61 -11.50 11.52 -9.11
N PHE A 62 -10.57 10.70 -8.63
CA PHE A 62 -10.64 10.10 -7.31
C PHE A 62 -9.27 10.09 -6.63
N PHE A 63 -9.28 9.99 -5.31
CA PHE A 63 -8.11 9.70 -4.50
C PHE A 63 -8.38 8.40 -3.74
N LEU A 64 -7.49 7.41 -3.89
CA LEU A 64 -7.54 6.14 -3.19
C LEU A 64 -6.27 5.99 -2.36
N TYR A 65 -6.43 5.87 -1.04
CA TYR A 65 -5.38 5.46 -0.13
C TYR A 65 -5.61 4.01 0.30
N LEU A 66 -4.71 3.12 -0.09
CA LEU A 66 -4.83 1.67 0.11
C LEU A 66 -3.66 1.14 0.98
N PRO A 67 -3.72 1.32 2.31
CA PRO A 67 -2.72 0.79 3.22
C PRO A 67 -3.01 -0.69 3.53
N PHE A 68 -2.35 -1.60 2.82
CA PHE A 68 -2.37 -3.01 3.21
C PHE A 68 -1.70 -3.21 4.57
N ASN A 69 -2.28 -4.04 5.45
CA ASN A 69 -1.55 -4.58 6.60
C ASN A 69 -0.55 -5.67 6.17
N ALA A 70 -0.79 -6.33 5.04
CA ALA A 70 0.17 -7.25 4.45
C ALA A 70 1.51 -6.53 4.21
N VAL A 71 2.66 -7.08 4.60
CA VAL A 71 2.92 -8.44 5.12
C VAL A 71 3.31 -8.44 6.61
N HIS A 72 2.63 -7.61 7.40
CA HIS A 72 2.86 -7.51 8.84
C HIS A 72 2.37 -8.76 9.58
N TRP A 73 3.01 -9.07 10.72
CA TRP A 73 2.54 -10.09 11.66
C TRP A 73 1.10 -9.78 12.14
N PRO A 74 0.22 -10.78 12.38
CA PRO A 74 0.45 -12.23 12.38
C PRO A 74 0.72 -12.83 11.00
N LEU A 75 1.55 -13.88 10.95
CA LEU A 75 1.83 -14.61 9.71
C LEU A 75 0.64 -15.51 9.38
N GLN A 76 -0.23 -15.02 8.50
CA GLN A 76 -1.47 -15.68 8.12
C GLN A 76 -1.68 -15.50 6.61
N ALA A 77 -1.78 -16.61 5.89
CA ALA A 77 -2.09 -16.63 4.46
C ALA A 77 -2.99 -17.83 4.14
N PRO A 78 -3.75 -17.79 3.04
CA PRO A 78 -4.57 -18.94 2.65
C PRO A 78 -3.71 -20.19 2.39
N PRO A 79 -4.14 -21.39 2.82
CA PRO A 79 -3.34 -22.62 2.69
C PRO A 79 -2.90 -22.95 1.27
N GLU A 80 -3.74 -22.65 0.28
CA GLU A 80 -3.44 -22.81 -1.15
C GLU A 80 -2.29 -21.91 -1.62
N ASP A 81 -2.19 -20.70 -1.08
CA ASP A 81 -1.14 -19.75 -1.43
C ASP A 81 0.19 -20.13 -0.76
N ILE A 82 0.15 -20.64 0.47
CA ILE A 82 1.34 -21.15 1.18
C ILE A 82 1.99 -22.31 0.39
N LYS A 83 1.20 -23.20 -0.20
CA LYS A 83 1.69 -24.36 -0.97
C LYS A 83 2.54 -24.00 -2.19
N ARG A 84 2.51 -22.74 -2.64
CA ARG A 84 3.32 -22.26 -3.76
C ARG A 84 4.80 -22.08 -3.37
N PHE A 85 5.11 -22.09 -2.08
CA PHE A 85 6.44 -21.83 -1.55
C PHE A 85 6.98 -23.03 -0.77
N ASN A 86 8.28 -23.27 -0.88
CA ASN A 86 8.99 -24.32 -0.15
C ASN A 86 10.43 -23.87 0.13
N THR A 87 10.58 -22.93 1.05
CA THR A 87 11.86 -22.33 1.45
C THR A 87 12.54 -23.08 2.60
N ALA A 88 12.03 -24.25 2.97
CA ALA A 88 12.39 -25.01 4.17
C ALA A 88 12.09 -24.28 5.51
N SER A 89 11.42 -23.12 5.47
CA SER A 89 10.94 -22.39 6.63
C SER A 89 9.46 -22.07 6.45
N LYS A 90 8.61 -22.70 7.29
CA LYS A 90 7.15 -22.51 7.22
C LYS A 90 6.76 -21.04 7.36
N ASP A 91 7.38 -20.30 8.27
CA ASP A 91 7.09 -18.89 8.48
C ASP A 91 7.50 -18.03 7.28
N ARG A 92 8.62 -18.36 6.63
CA ARG A 92 9.02 -17.69 5.39
C ARG A 92 8.08 -18.02 4.23
N ASP A 93 7.59 -19.26 4.14
CA ASP A 93 6.60 -19.67 3.14
C ASP A 93 5.28 -18.92 3.33
N ILE A 94 4.82 -18.74 4.58
CA ILE A 94 3.65 -17.93 4.90
C ILE A 94 3.90 -16.46 4.52
N TYR A 95 5.05 -15.88 4.90
CA TYR A 95 5.40 -14.50 4.53
C TYR A 95 5.37 -14.28 3.02
N LEU A 96 5.96 -15.21 2.24
CA LEU A 96 5.97 -15.15 0.79
C LEU A 96 4.57 -15.30 0.18
N ALA A 97 3.71 -16.13 0.78
CA ALA A 97 2.31 -16.23 0.39
C ALA A 97 1.54 -14.94 0.64
N MET A 98 1.71 -14.30 1.81
CA MET A 98 1.11 -12.99 2.09
C MET A 98 1.56 -11.94 1.07
N LEU A 99 2.86 -11.95 0.73
CA LEU A 99 3.45 -11.04 -0.25
C LEU A 99 2.86 -11.26 -1.64
N ALA A 100 2.73 -12.50 -2.08
CA ALA A 100 2.12 -12.85 -3.36
C ALA A 100 0.63 -12.49 -3.41
N CYS A 101 -0.12 -12.70 -2.33
CA CYS A 101 -1.52 -12.27 -2.27
C CYS A 101 -1.66 -10.74 -2.35
N MET A 102 -0.71 -9.98 -1.78
CA MET A 102 -0.69 -8.51 -1.92
C MET A 102 -0.38 -8.09 -3.36
N ASP A 103 0.58 -8.74 -4.02
CA ASP A 103 0.90 -8.50 -5.43
C ASP A 103 -0.31 -8.77 -6.34
N GLU A 104 -1.00 -9.88 -6.15
CA GLU A 104 -2.25 -10.22 -6.86
C GLU A 104 -3.36 -9.19 -6.60
N ALA A 105 -3.53 -8.78 -5.34
CA ALA A 105 -4.48 -7.76 -4.93
C ALA A 105 -4.18 -6.38 -5.58
N ILE A 106 -2.90 -6.01 -5.71
CA ILE A 106 -2.47 -4.84 -6.48
C ILE A 106 -2.80 -5.04 -7.96
N GLY A 107 -2.54 -6.22 -8.51
CA GLY A 107 -2.91 -6.59 -9.88
C GLY A 107 -4.40 -6.38 -10.18
N ASP A 108 -5.29 -6.76 -9.26
CA ASP A 108 -6.74 -6.53 -9.38
C ASP A 108 -7.09 -5.04 -9.47
N VAL A 109 -6.45 -4.21 -8.64
CA VAL A 109 -6.62 -2.75 -8.66
C VAL A 109 -6.12 -2.14 -9.98
N LEU A 110 -4.94 -2.54 -10.44
CA LEU A 110 -4.39 -2.09 -11.73
C LEU A 110 -5.27 -2.52 -12.91
N ASN A 111 -5.83 -3.74 -12.86
CA ASN A 111 -6.75 -4.23 -13.86
C ASN A 111 -8.07 -3.44 -13.85
N ALA A 112 -8.56 -3.02 -12.68
CA ALA A 112 -9.74 -2.16 -12.58
C ALA A 112 -9.50 -0.80 -13.25
N LEU A 113 -8.33 -0.17 -13.03
CA LEU A 113 -7.95 1.07 -13.71
C LEU A 113 -7.97 0.91 -15.24
N LYS A 114 -7.44 -0.20 -15.76
CA LYS A 114 -7.47 -0.50 -17.20
C LYS A 114 -8.90 -0.69 -17.71
N ARG A 115 -9.74 -1.46 -17.00
CA ARG A 115 -11.14 -1.70 -17.38
C ARG A 115 -11.97 -0.43 -17.41
N THR A 116 -11.68 0.53 -16.52
CA THR A 116 -12.40 1.81 -16.47
C THR A 116 -11.79 2.88 -17.39
N GLY A 117 -10.65 2.60 -18.02
CA GLY A 117 -9.92 3.57 -18.85
C GLY A 117 -9.22 4.68 -18.04
N ALA A 118 -9.03 4.47 -16.74
CA ALA A 118 -8.40 5.44 -15.85
C ALA A 118 -6.86 5.27 -15.76
N ASP A 119 -6.31 4.16 -16.26
CA ASP A 119 -4.91 3.76 -16.10
C ASP A 119 -3.91 4.81 -16.63
N GLU A 120 -4.14 5.37 -17.82
CA GLU A 120 -3.22 6.35 -18.40
C GLU A 120 -3.16 7.66 -17.58
N ASN A 121 -4.28 8.06 -16.97
CA ASN A 121 -4.40 9.31 -16.22
C ASN A 121 -4.45 9.10 -14.69
N THR A 122 -3.82 8.04 -14.19
CA THR A 122 -3.69 7.80 -12.74
C THR A 122 -2.22 7.90 -12.32
N LEU A 123 -1.94 8.74 -11.33
CA LEU A 123 -0.67 8.73 -10.60
C LEU A 123 -0.73 7.67 -9.51
N ILE A 124 0.09 6.63 -9.62
CA ILE A 124 0.22 5.54 -8.64
C ILE A 124 1.56 5.72 -7.93
N ILE A 125 1.52 5.72 -6.60
CA ILE A 125 2.71 5.76 -5.74
C ILE A 125 2.62 4.55 -4.81
N PHE A 126 3.58 3.64 -4.92
CA PHE A 126 3.67 2.43 -4.08
C PHE A 126 4.98 2.47 -3.30
N PHE A 127 4.90 2.33 -1.98
CA PHE A 127 6.06 2.23 -1.11
C PHE A 127 5.71 1.51 0.19
N SER A 128 6.73 0.99 0.88
CA SER A 128 6.56 0.40 2.21
C SER A 128 6.65 1.47 3.31
N ASP A 129 5.94 1.27 4.43
CA ASP A 129 5.93 2.21 5.57
C ASP A 129 7.26 2.27 6.33
N ASN A 130 8.01 1.17 6.31
CA ASN A 130 9.31 0.99 6.94
C ASN A 130 10.07 -0.18 6.28
N GLY A 131 11.36 -0.32 6.56
CA GLY A 131 12.10 -1.53 6.20
C GLY A 131 11.52 -2.81 6.82
N GLY A 132 11.81 -3.95 6.21
CA GLY A 132 11.25 -5.24 6.63
C GLY A 132 11.64 -5.61 8.07
N ALA A 133 10.76 -6.32 8.77
CA ALA A 133 11.01 -6.80 10.13
C ALA A 133 11.64 -8.20 10.12
N LYS A 134 12.79 -8.36 10.79
CA LYS A 134 13.45 -9.67 10.95
C LYS A 134 12.53 -10.71 11.60
N LYS A 135 11.72 -10.28 12.59
CA LYS A 135 10.74 -11.13 13.29
C LYS A 135 9.62 -11.65 12.38
N ASN A 136 9.37 -10.97 11.25
CA ASN A 136 8.38 -11.41 10.27
C ASN A 136 9.05 -12.21 9.13
N PHE A 137 10.32 -12.62 9.29
CA PHE A 137 11.08 -13.32 8.26
C PHE A 137 11.25 -12.50 6.97
N ALA A 138 11.20 -11.18 7.07
CA ALA A 138 11.50 -10.29 5.95
C ALA A 138 12.98 -10.34 5.56
N ASN A 139 13.29 -9.92 4.32
CA ASN A 139 14.64 -9.87 3.81
C ASN A 139 14.89 -8.47 3.19
N ASN A 140 15.84 -7.72 3.76
CA ASN A 140 16.22 -6.38 3.29
C ASN A 140 17.44 -6.43 2.35
N GLY A 141 17.81 -7.61 1.86
CA GLY A 141 18.91 -7.83 0.92
C GLY A 141 20.26 -7.48 1.55
N VAL A 142 21.01 -6.62 0.85
CA VAL A 142 22.34 -6.15 1.26
C VAL A 142 22.28 -5.01 2.28
N LEU A 143 21.09 -4.46 2.56
CA LEU A 143 20.93 -3.32 3.44
C LEU A 143 21.12 -3.73 4.90
N ARG A 144 21.78 -2.86 5.66
CA ARG A 144 22.07 -3.11 7.07
C ARG A 144 20.80 -2.99 7.91
N ASP A 145 20.52 -4.03 8.71
CA ASP A 145 19.50 -4.07 9.76
C ASP A 145 18.04 -4.07 9.25
N TYR A 146 17.08 -3.87 10.16
CA TYR A 146 15.64 -4.10 9.97
C TYR A 146 14.78 -3.00 10.59
N LYS A 147 13.45 -3.16 10.50
CA LYS A 147 12.42 -2.35 11.18
C LYS A 147 12.87 -1.94 12.59
N GLN A 148 12.55 -0.70 12.98
CA GLN A 148 12.91 -0.06 14.26
C GLN A 148 14.37 0.42 14.37
N THR A 149 15.11 0.47 13.27
CA THR A 149 16.48 1.00 13.25
C THR A 149 16.61 2.16 12.25
N VAL A 150 17.64 2.99 12.44
CA VAL A 150 17.97 4.11 11.55
C VAL A 150 18.95 3.73 10.44
N TYR A 151 19.34 2.45 10.37
CA TYR A 151 20.18 1.96 9.28
C TYR A 151 19.34 1.78 8.02
N GLU A 152 20.00 1.69 6.85
CA GLU A 152 19.33 1.59 5.54
C GLU A 152 18.26 0.50 5.49
N GLY A 153 18.47 -0.67 6.09
CA GLY A 153 17.47 -1.74 6.09
C GLY A 153 16.25 -1.46 6.98
N GLY A 154 16.29 -0.43 7.83
CA GLY A 154 15.15 0.06 8.60
C GLY A 154 14.36 1.19 7.93
N ILE A 155 15.01 2.02 7.10
CA ILE A 155 14.40 3.27 6.56
C ILE A 155 14.36 3.35 5.03
N ARG A 156 15.19 2.60 4.30
CA ARG A 156 15.23 2.58 2.84
C ARG A 156 14.34 1.46 2.32
N VAL A 157 13.25 1.87 1.67
CA VAL A 157 12.17 0.98 1.24
C VAL A 157 12.05 0.94 -0.29
N PRO A 158 11.43 -0.10 -0.88
CA PRO A 158 10.96 -0.04 -2.25
C PRO A 158 10.03 1.16 -2.44
N PHE A 159 10.24 1.92 -3.51
CA PHE A 159 9.43 3.10 -3.85
C PHE A 159 9.25 3.14 -5.37
N ILE A 160 8.01 3.04 -5.83
CA ILE A 160 7.65 2.98 -7.25
C ILE A 160 6.62 4.07 -7.53
N VAL A 161 6.84 4.85 -8.59
CA VAL A 161 5.88 5.82 -9.10
C VAL A 161 5.55 5.46 -10.55
N SER A 162 4.26 5.42 -10.87
CA SER A 162 3.77 5.18 -12.23
C SER A 162 2.72 6.22 -12.59
N TRP A 163 2.87 6.82 -13.76
CA TRP A 163 1.84 7.66 -14.38
C TRP A 163 2.03 7.59 -15.90
N PRO A 164 1.40 6.63 -16.58
CA PRO A 164 1.74 6.28 -17.96
C PRO A 164 1.68 7.45 -18.95
N ALA A 165 0.74 8.38 -18.79
CA ALA A 165 0.62 9.55 -19.65
C ALA A 165 1.65 10.68 -19.37
N LYS A 166 2.41 10.63 -18.26
CA LYS A 166 3.24 11.76 -17.80
C LYS A 166 4.68 11.41 -17.41
N LEU A 167 4.98 10.14 -17.14
CA LEU A 167 6.29 9.69 -16.66
C LEU A 167 6.93 8.67 -17.61
N PRO A 168 8.27 8.61 -17.68
CA PRO A 168 8.97 7.60 -18.46
C PRO A 168 8.65 6.20 -17.95
N LYS A 169 8.63 5.23 -18.87
CA LYS A 169 8.41 3.81 -18.56
C LYS A 169 9.74 3.16 -18.20
N ALA A 170 9.73 2.31 -17.17
CA ALA A 170 10.89 1.48 -16.78
C ALA A 170 12.19 2.27 -16.52
N ALA A 171 12.08 3.47 -15.95
CA ALA A 171 13.22 4.27 -15.53
C ALA A 171 13.61 4.00 -14.07
N VAL A 172 14.88 4.18 -13.75
CA VAL A 172 15.41 4.19 -12.37
C VAL A 172 15.80 5.62 -12.04
N CYS A 173 15.34 6.12 -10.89
CA CYS A 173 15.68 7.44 -10.34
C CYS A 173 16.57 7.22 -9.12
N ASP A 174 17.81 7.70 -9.19
CA ASP A 174 18.79 7.59 -8.11
C ASP A 174 18.74 8.78 -7.14
N GLU A 175 17.95 9.82 -7.45
CA GLU A 175 17.72 10.94 -6.55
C GLU A 175 17.04 10.47 -5.24
N PRO A 176 17.60 10.81 -4.07
CA PRO A 176 16.96 10.52 -2.80
C PRO A 176 15.60 11.22 -2.68
N VAL A 177 14.59 10.45 -2.29
CA VAL A 177 13.25 10.93 -1.96
C VAL A 177 12.82 10.40 -0.59
N ILE A 178 11.90 11.11 0.07
CA ILE A 178 11.34 10.72 1.37
C ILE A 178 9.82 10.64 1.30
N SER A 179 9.19 9.90 2.21
CA SER A 179 7.73 9.74 2.24
C SER A 179 6.98 11.07 2.37
N LEU A 180 7.60 12.09 2.98
CA LEU A 180 7.03 13.43 3.10
C LEU A 180 6.84 14.12 1.74
N ASP A 181 7.58 13.70 0.71
CA ASP A 181 7.49 14.21 -0.65
C ASP A 181 6.19 13.79 -1.37
N VAL A 182 5.49 12.77 -0.86
CA VAL A 182 4.25 12.24 -1.47
C VAL A 182 3.16 13.31 -1.52
N MET A 183 2.89 14.01 -0.40
CA MET A 183 1.86 15.04 -0.33
C MET A 183 2.09 16.22 -1.30
N PRO A 184 3.25 16.91 -1.31
CA PRO A 184 3.49 18.00 -2.26
C PRO A 184 3.50 17.52 -3.72
N THR A 185 3.92 16.28 -3.97
CA THR A 185 3.86 15.67 -5.31
C THR A 185 2.42 15.47 -5.78
N ILE A 186 1.54 14.93 -4.94
CA ILE A 186 0.11 14.76 -5.26
C ILE A 186 -0.54 16.11 -5.53
N LEU A 187 -0.33 17.11 -4.66
CA LEU A 187 -0.91 18.44 -4.86
C LEU A 187 -0.44 19.07 -6.17
N SER A 188 0.86 18.98 -6.48
CA SER A 188 1.38 19.45 -7.76
C SER A 188 0.78 18.70 -8.95
N ALA A 189 0.53 17.39 -8.83
CA ALA A 189 -0.04 16.57 -9.89
C ALA A 189 -1.49 16.98 -10.22
N VAL A 190 -2.26 17.38 -9.21
CA VAL A 190 -3.66 17.82 -9.38
C VAL A 190 -3.82 19.34 -9.55
N GLY A 191 -2.71 20.08 -9.63
CA GLY A 191 -2.73 21.55 -9.78
C GLY A 191 -3.17 22.31 -8.52
N ALA A 192 -3.11 21.67 -7.35
CA ALA A 192 -3.42 22.29 -6.06
C ALA A 192 -2.16 22.92 -5.44
N SER A 193 -2.37 23.94 -4.61
CA SER A 193 -1.29 24.59 -3.85
C SER A 193 -1.30 24.11 -2.40
N LEU A 194 -0.11 24.04 -1.79
CA LEU A 194 0.02 23.87 -0.35
C LEU A 194 -0.52 25.12 0.37
N PRO A 195 -1.23 24.95 1.51
CA PRO A 195 -1.48 26.03 2.44
C PRO A 195 -0.20 26.80 2.80
N THR A 196 -0.29 28.13 2.93
CA THR A 196 0.87 28.99 3.24
C THR A 196 1.03 29.26 4.74
N ASP A 197 0.17 28.68 5.58
CA ASP A 197 0.10 28.90 7.02
C ASP A 197 1.04 28.00 7.84
N ARG A 198 1.83 27.13 7.17
CA ARG A 198 2.74 26.18 7.81
C ARG A 198 3.93 25.82 6.92
N ILE A 199 4.94 25.22 7.53
CA ILE A 199 6.15 24.73 6.86
C ILE A 199 5.96 23.25 6.51
N TYR A 200 6.50 22.83 5.37
CA TYR A 200 6.50 21.45 4.92
C TYR A 200 7.93 21.00 4.63
N ASP A 201 8.29 19.82 5.11
CA ASP A 201 9.64 19.26 4.90
C ASP A 201 9.77 18.51 3.58
N GLY A 202 8.65 18.04 3.02
CA GLY A 202 8.61 17.36 1.73
C GLY A 202 8.67 18.29 0.53
N LYS A 203 9.11 17.76 -0.61
CA LYS A 203 9.23 18.47 -1.90
C LYS A 203 8.51 17.72 -3.02
N ASN A 204 8.14 18.44 -4.07
CA ASN A 204 7.55 17.84 -5.26
C ASN A 204 8.60 16.99 -6.03
N MET A 205 8.34 15.69 -6.18
CA MET A 205 9.22 14.76 -6.89
C MET A 205 9.05 14.78 -8.41
N LEU A 206 7.96 15.34 -8.97
CA LEU A 206 7.71 15.30 -10.42
C LEU A 206 8.89 15.80 -11.29
N PRO A 207 9.68 16.83 -10.90
CA PRO A 207 10.84 17.26 -11.68
C PRO A 207 11.96 16.23 -11.79
N VAL A 208 12.17 15.39 -10.76
CA VAL A 208 13.22 14.34 -10.79
C VAL A 208 12.70 13.06 -11.45
N LEU A 209 11.41 12.75 -11.30
CA LEU A 209 10.78 11.57 -11.89
C LEU A 209 10.62 11.63 -13.42
N ARG A 210 10.73 12.82 -14.03
CA ARG A 210 10.57 13.03 -15.48
C ARG A 210 11.87 12.93 -16.28
N ARG A 211 12.99 12.69 -15.61
CA ARG A 211 14.32 12.65 -16.23
C ARG A 211 14.56 11.34 -16.97
#